data_AF-A0A2E0YWL8-F1
#
_entry.id   AF-A0A2E0YWL8-F1
#
_cell.length_a   1.000
_cell.length_b   1.000
_cell.length_c   1.000
_cell.angle_alpha   90.00
_cell.angle_beta   90.00
_cell.angle_gamma   90.00
#
_symmetry.space_group_name_H-M   'P 1'
#
loop_
_entity.id
_entity.type
_entity.pdbx_description
1 polymer ?
#
loop_
_entity_poly.entity_id
_entity_poly.type
_entity_poly.pdbx_seq_one_letter_code
_entity_poly.pdbx_strand_id
1 'polypeptide(L)'
;MRVYWGWSYWKPTIEPPGIEVNATKACYFKGLPSFCNNGLRPCRRQAGDGLMYDDGEGEAQPFDFEELADHLFEQGAPCSPAQLHGCLSGLLAAGADGSDEYGLDATGQALELTLHGELAVRVMQLYRATGAALGDEAFGFHPLLPDDATDIQLRTRSLAQWCEAFLTGIAHGASAAVNWSEQGREILEDIAAMAQAEVGEEESEDEAEDSYLEIVDYLRFAVLNLYMEHAEAPQDRGRPPAGTLH
;
A
#
# COMPACT_ATOMS: atom_id res chain seq x y z
N MET A 1 14.15 -9.03 28.32
CA MET A 1 15.43 -8.53 27.77
C MET A 1 15.14 -8.24 26.30
N ARG A 2 14.77 -7.01 25.96
CA ARG A 2 14.46 -6.62 24.57
C ARG A 2 15.80 -6.47 23.83
N VAL A 3 15.97 -7.25 22.78
CA VAL A 3 17.17 -7.24 21.95
C VAL A 3 16.88 -6.32 20.78
N TYR A 4 17.57 -5.18 20.72
CA TYR A 4 17.60 -4.32 19.53
C TYR A 4 18.42 -5.03 18.46
N TRP A 5 17.83 -5.31 17.30
CA TRP A 5 18.56 -5.91 16.17
C TRP A 5 18.87 -4.84 15.13
N GLY A 6 20.15 -4.66 14.85
CA GLY A 6 20.67 -3.78 13.80
C GLY A 6 20.54 -4.42 12.42
N TRP A 7 19.81 -3.76 11.54
CA TRP A 7 19.59 -4.10 10.13
C TRP A 7 20.77 -3.66 9.24
N SER A 8 21.96 -4.18 9.52
CA SER A 8 23.18 -3.78 8.81
C SER A 8 23.74 -4.87 7.88
N TYR A 9 22.91 -5.62 7.15
CA TYR A 9 23.39 -6.46 6.04
C TYR A 9 22.30 -6.67 4.98
N TRP A 10 21.99 -5.65 4.20
CA TRP A 10 21.30 -5.84 2.92
C TRP A 10 21.85 -4.84 1.90
N LYS A 11 22.72 -5.32 1.01
CA LYS A 11 23.06 -4.64 -0.24
C LYS A 11 22.49 -5.48 -1.37
N PRO A 12 21.53 -4.98 -2.17
CA PRO A 12 21.16 -5.65 -3.39
C PRO A 12 22.23 -5.34 -4.46
N THR A 13 22.93 -6.38 -4.92
CA THR A 13 23.70 -6.35 -6.18
C THR A 13 22.77 -6.74 -7.32
N ILE A 14 22.04 -5.77 -7.87
CA ILE A 14 21.43 -5.87 -9.20
C ILE A 14 21.54 -4.49 -9.85
N GLU A 15 22.45 -4.33 -10.80
CA GLU A 15 22.43 -3.21 -11.74
C GLU A 15 21.39 -3.52 -12.83
N PRO A 16 20.34 -2.70 -13.03
CA PRO A 16 19.48 -2.84 -14.19
C PRO A 16 20.13 -2.21 -15.43
N PRO A 17 20.00 -2.81 -16.63
CA PRO A 17 20.47 -2.18 -17.86
C PRO A 17 19.50 -1.10 -18.32
N GLY A 18 19.99 0.15 -18.36
CA GLY A 18 19.62 1.14 -19.38
C GLY A 18 18.22 1.74 -19.31
N ILE A 19 17.90 2.46 -18.25
CA ILE A 19 16.93 3.56 -18.30
C ILE A 19 17.71 4.84 -17.97
N GLU A 20 18.00 5.65 -18.98
CA GLU A 20 18.52 7.01 -18.77
C GLU A 20 17.38 7.87 -18.20
N VAL A 21 17.22 7.88 -16.88
CA VAL A 21 16.44 8.89 -16.18
C VAL A 21 17.29 10.13 -15.98
N ASN A 22 16.93 11.18 -16.71
CA ASN A 22 17.63 12.45 -16.75
C ASN A 22 17.47 13.14 -15.38
N ALA A 23 18.53 13.11 -14.58
CA ALA A 23 18.60 13.66 -13.23
C ALA A 23 18.57 15.20 -13.26
N THR A 24 17.40 15.82 -13.43
CA THR A 24 17.19 17.24 -13.12
C THR A 24 15.70 17.53 -12.90
N LYS A 25 15.14 17.12 -11.76
CA LYS A 25 13.95 17.73 -11.14
C LYS A 25 13.73 17.23 -9.70
N ALA A 26 14.80 17.18 -8.92
CA ALA A 26 14.69 17.36 -7.48
C ALA A 26 14.51 18.87 -7.22
N CYS A 27 13.67 19.21 -6.24
CA CYS A 27 13.22 20.54 -5.81
C CYS A 27 11.82 20.95 -6.33
N TYR A 28 11.00 21.36 -5.34
CA TYR A 28 9.72 22.08 -5.40
C TYR A 28 8.44 21.26 -5.21
N PHE A 29 8.24 20.74 -4.00
CA PHE A 29 6.90 20.70 -3.39
C PHE A 29 6.82 21.77 -2.30
N LYS A 30 6.43 22.99 -2.69
CA LYS A 30 5.90 24.01 -1.77
C LYS A 30 4.59 24.51 -2.36
N GLY A 31 3.48 24.21 -1.68
CA GLY A 31 2.24 24.97 -1.84
C GLY A 31 0.98 24.13 -1.96
N LEU A 32 0.49 23.61 -0.83
CA LEU A 32 -0.95 23.35 -0.65
C LEU A 32 -1.46 24.05 0.62
N PRO A 33 -2.67 24.65 0.59
CA PRO A 33 -3.18 25.44 1.71
C PRO A 33 -3.73 24.58 2.84
N SER A 34 -3.38 24.99 4.06
CA SER A 34 -3.88 24.51 5.35
C SER A 34 -5.41 24.51 5.43
N PHE A 35 -6.02 23.34 5.66
CA PHE A 35 -7.36 23.22 6.21
C PHE A 35 -7.29 22.75 7.66
N CYS A 36 -7.12 23.71 8.56
CA CYS A 36 -7.51 23.54 9.95
C CYS A 36 -8.99 23.90 10.13
N ASN A 37 -9.64 23.11 10.99
CA ASN A 37 -10.73 23.49 11.89
C ASN A 37 -12.15 23.08 11.48
N ASN A 38 -12.67 22.03 12.13
CA ASN A 38 -13.79 22.21 13.05
C ASN A 38 -13.96 20.99 13.97
N GLY A 39 -13.77 21.22 15.27
CA GLY A 39 -13.82 20.20 16.29
C GLY A 39 -15.23 19.73 16.65
N LEU A 40 -15.29 18.51 17.17
CA LEU A 40 -16.34 18.04 18.07
C LEU A 40 -15.72 17.19 19.19
N ARG A 41 -16.11 17.53 20.42
CA ARG A 41 -15.62 16.98 21.69
C ARG A 41 -16.20 15.58 21.99
N PRO A 42 -15.58 14.80 22.88
CA PRO A 42 -16.00 13.43 23.17
C PRO A 42 -17.29 13.38 24.01
N CYS A 43 -18.22 12.52 23.60
CA CYS A 43 -19.45 12.25 24.34
C CYS A 43 -19.23 11.11 25.35
N ARG A 44 -19.50 11.42 26.62
CA ARG A 44 -19.36 10.55 27.80
C ARG A 44 -20.36 9.38 27.75
N ARG A 45 -19.90 8.11 27.73
CA ARG A 45 -20.79 6.93 27.91
C ARG A 45 -21.21 6.76 29.37
N GLN A 46 -22.52 6.69 29.59
CA GLN A 46 -23.14 6.13 30.80
C GLN A 46 -23.25 4.60 30.65
N ALA A 47 -23.08 3.90 31.77
CA ALA A 47 -23.23 2.46 31.90
C ALA A 47 -24.71 2.03 31.92
N GLY A 48 -25.01 0.89 31.28
CA GLY A 48 -26.29 0.20 31.37
C GLY A 48 -26.24 -1.17 30.68
N ASP A 49 -26.52 -2.22 31.44
CA ASP A 49 -26.57 -3.65 31.09
C ASP A 49 -27.38 -4.01 29.84
N GLY A 50 -26.95 -5.06 29.14
CA GLY A 50 -27.77 -5.81 28.18
C GLY A 50 -26.96 -6.62 27.17
N LEU A 51 -26.74 -7.90 27.44
CA LEU A 51 -26.15 -8.88 26.51
C LEU A 51 -27.09 -9.16 25.31
N MET A 52 -26.47 -9.59 24.18
CA MET A 52 -27.08 -10.13 22.95
C MET A 52 -27.54 -9.01 21.99
N TYR A 53 -26.84 -8.66 20.91
CA TYR A 53 -26.27 -9.46 19.82
C TYR A 53 -24.89 -8.90 19.46
N ASP A 54 -23.88 -9.78 19.34
CA ASP A 54 -22.62 -9.41 18.70
C ASP A 54 -22.80 -9.61 17.19
N ASP A 55 -23.59 -8.73 16.59
CA ASP A 55 -23.41 -8.41 15.18
C ASP A 55 -22.21 -7.46 15.16
N GLY A 56 -21.01 -8.06 15.21
CA GLY A 56 -19.78 -7.35 14.95
C GLY A 56 -19.86 -6.80 13.53
N GLU A 57 -20.32 -5.56 13.40
CA GLU A 57 -20.01 -4.72 12.26
C GLU A 57 -18.52 -4.88 12.03
N GLY A 58 -18.17 -5.41 10.85
CA GLY A 58 -16.81 -5.76 10.48
C GLY A 58 -15.93 -4.52 10.46
N GLU A 59 -15.42 -4.12 11.63
CA GLU A 59 -14.19 -3.36 11.72
C GLU A 59 -13.11 -4.30 11.19
N ALA A 60 -12.70 -4.06 9.94
CA ALA A 60 -11.55 -4.71 9.33
C ALA A 60 -10.41 -4.67 10.35
N GLN A 61 -10.04 -5.83 10.90
CA GLN A 61 -8.97 -5.91 11.88
C GLN A 61 -7.72 -5.35 11.20
N PRO A 62 -7.08 -4.29 11.75
CA PRO A 62 -5.83 -3.81 11.19
C PRO A 62 -4.83 -4.96 11.27
N PHE A 63 -4.23 -5.31 10.13
CA PHE A 63 -3.13 -6.27 10.12
C PHE A 63 -1.99 -5.68 10.94
N ASP A 64 -1.53 -6.43 11.94
CA ASP A 64 -0.41 -6.02 12.76
C ASP A 64 0.90 -6.26 12.00
N PHE A 65 1.72 -5.20 11.90
CA PHE A 65 2.96 -5.24 11.14
C PHE A 65 3.95 -6.27 11.72
N GLU A 66 4.07 -6.31 13.05
CA GLU A 66 5.03 -7.18 13.74
C GLU A 66 4.59 -8.64 13.70
N GLU A 67 3.29 -8.93 13.88
CA GLU A 67 2.75 -10.28 13.72
C GLU A 67 3.07 -10.83 12.32
N LEU A 68 2.84 -10.04 11.26
CA LEU A 68 3.13 -10.48 9.89
C LEU A 68 4.65 -10.64 9.65
N ALA A 69 5.47 -9.78 10.26
CA ALA A 69 6.93 -9.90 10.20
C ALA A 69 7.42 -11.22 10.83
N ASP A 70 6.85 -11.62 11.97
CA ASP A 70 7.17 -12.89 12.63
C ASP A 70 6.84 -14.08 11.73
N HIS A 71 5.67 -14.10 11.08
CA HIS A 71 5.29 -15.18 10.15
C HIS A 71 6.22 -15.26 8.93
N LEU A 72 6.62 -14.11 8.38
CA LEU A 72 7.58 -14.03 7.28
C LEU A 72 8.95 -14.58 7.71
N PHE A 73 9.40 -14.21 8.91
CA PHE A 73 10.67 -14.66 9.47
C PHE A 73 10.69 -16.16 9.75
N GLU A 74 9.63 -16.72 10.36
CA GLU A 74 9.51 -18.15 10.65
C GLU A 74 9.62 -19.02 9.40
N GLN A 75 9.14 -18.52 8.27
CA GLN A 75 9.23 -19.19 6.97
C GLN A 75 10.53 -18.88 6.22
N GLY A 76 11.34 -17.93 6.69
CA GLY A 76 12.54 -17.47 6.00
C GLY A 76 12.25 -16.71 4.70
N ALA A 77 11.10 -16.06 4.60
CA ALA A 77 10.71 -15.26 3.45
C ALA A 77 11.58 -13.98 3.39
N PRO A 78 12.27 -13.69 2.27
CA PRO A 78 13.18 -12.56 2.16
C PRO A 78 12.48 -11.22 1.83
N CYS A 79 11.37 -10.90 2.50
CA CYS A 79 10.66 -9.63 2.32
C CYS A 79 10.09 -9.09 3.63
N SER A 80 9.83 -7.78 3.69
CA SER A 80 9.13 -7.13 4.80
C SER A 80 7.60 -7.17 4.61
N PRO A 81 6.81 -6.99 5.70
CA PRO A 81 5.36 -6.79 5.60
C PRO A 81 4.98 -5.64 4.65
N ALA A 82 5.78 -4.56 4.64
CA ALA A 82 5.59 -3.44 3.74
C ALA A 82 5.74 -3.83 2.26
N GLN A 83 6.77 -4.60 1.91
CA GLN A 83 6.92 -5.10 0.53
C GLN A 83 5.75 -5.99 0.13
N LEU A 84 5.33 -6.89 1.02
CA LEU A 84 4.19 -7.77 0.76
C LEU A 84 2.92 -6.96 0.50
N HIS A 85 2.59 -6.01 1.37
CA HIS A 85 1.42 -5.16 1.20
C HIS A 85 1.50 -4.24 -0.01
N GLY A 86 2.68 -3.70 -0.31
CA GLY A 86 2.93 -2.89 -1.51
C GLY A 86 2.60 -3.67 -2.77
N CYS A 87 3.15 -4.88 -2.91
CA CYS A 87 2.89 -5.75 -4.05
C CYS A 87 1.41 -6.10 -4.21
N LEU A 88 0.74 -6.52 -3.13
CA LEU A 88 -0.69 -6.81 -3.13
C LEU A 88 -1.53 -5.61 -3.58
N SER A 89 -1.20 -4.42 -3.07
CA SER A 89 -1.86 -3.16 -3.43
C SER A 89 -1.63 -2.81 -4.90
N GLY A 90 -0.42 -3.03 -5.41
CA GLY A 90 -0.08 -2.79 -6.82
C GLY A 90 -0.80 -3.72 -7.78
N LEU A 91 -0.91 -5.01 -7.43
CA LEU A 91 -1.69 -5.98 -8.19
C LEU A 91 -3.15 -5.52 -8.33
N LEU A 92 -3.78 -5.16 -7.20
CA LEU A 92 -5.17 -4.68 -7.17
C LEU A 92 -5.35 -3.38 -7.96
N ALA A 93 -4.43 -2.42 -7.81
CA ALA A 93 -4.46 -1.16 -8.55
C ALA A 93 -4.33 -1.38 -10.07
N ALA A 94 -3.60 -2.41 -10.52
CA ALA A 94 -3.51 -2.78 -11.94
C ALA A 94 -4.73 -3.54 -12.49
N GLY A 95 -5.79 -3.74 -11.68
CA GLY A 95 -7.00 -4.43 -12.07
C GLY A 95 -6.89 -5.96 -12.05
N ALA A 96 -6.01 -6.51 -11.21
CA ALA A 96 -5.93 -7.94 -10.95
C ALA A 96 -7.28 -8.55 -10.50
N ASP A 97 -7.40 -9.87 -10.66
CA ASP A 97 -8.54 -10.61 -10.14
C ASP A 97 -8.59 -10.55 -8.60
N GLY A 98 -9.74 -10.22 -8.04
CA GLY A 98 -9.92 -10.03 -6.60
C GLY A 98 -10.02 -11.32 -5.77
N SER A 99 -9.85 -12.51 -6.36
CA SER A 99 -9.84 -13.76 -5.60
C SER A 99 -8.58 -13.88 -4.75
N ASP A 100 -8.78 -14.37 -3.52
CA ASP A 100 -7.70 -14.62 -2.57
C ASP A 100 -6.59 -15.53 -3.17
N GLU A 101 -6.97 -16.58 -3.91
CA GLU A 101 -6.04 -17.51 -4.52
C GLU A 101 -5.17 -16.86 -5.61
N TYR A 102 -5.75 -15.94 -6.40
CA TYR A 102 -4.99 -15.17 -7.36
C TYR A 102 -3.98 -14.27 -6.66
N GLY A 103 -4.41 -13.54 -5.61
CA GLY A 103 -3.53 -12.68 -4.83
C GLY A 103 -2.33 -13.44 -4.25
N LEU A 104 -2.57 -14.63 -3.68
CA LEU A 104 -1.51 -15.48 -3.15
C LEU A 104 -0.50 -15.90 -4.23
N ASP A 105 -0.98 -16.42 -5.36
CA ASP A 105 -0.13 -16.90 -6.45
C ASP A 105 0.64 -15.76 -7.13
N ALA A 106 -0.04 -14.68 -7.49
CA ALA A 106 0.55 -13.52 -8.14
C ALA A 106 1.59 -12.83 -7.26
N THR A 107 1.34 -12.66 -5.96
CA THR A 107 2.33 -12.09 -5.04
C THR A 107 3.51 -13.02 -4.83
N GLY A 108 3.28 -14.33 -4.72
CA GLY A 108 4.35 -15.32 -4.67
C GLY A 108 5.27 -15.25 -5.90
N GLN A 109 4.68 -15.12 -7.09
CA GLN A 109 5.45 -14.98 -8.33
C GLN A 109 6.16 -13.62 -8.44
N ALA A 110 5.47 -12.52 -8.14
CA ALA A 110 6.00 -11.16 -8.27
C ALA A 110 7.17 -10.88 -7.32
N LEU A 111 7.14 -11.43 -6.11
CA LEU A 111 8.19 -11.26 -5.10
C LEU A 111 9.15 -12.46 -5.01
N GLU A 112 8.99 -13.46 -5.88
CA GLU A 112 9.77 -14.71 -5.86
C GLU A 112 9.72 -15.45 -4.51
N LEU A 113 8.55 -15.44 -3.87
CA LEU A 113 8.29 -16.05 -2.57
C LEU A 113 7.59 -17.41 -2.74
N THR A 114 8.06 -18.40 -1.99
CA THR A 114 7.24 -19.59 -1.72
C THR A 114 6.39 -19.30 -0.51
N LEU A 115 5.07 -19.17 -0.67
CA LEU A 115 4.10 -18.89 0.40
C LEU A 115 3.29 -20.16 0.73
N HIS A 116 3.27 -20.59 1.99
CA HIS A 116 2.58 -21.82 2.39
C HIS A 116 2.11 -21.78 3.85
N GLY A 117 1.31 -22.76 4.26
CA GLY A 117 0.89 -22.89 5.67
C GLY A 117 0.10 -21.68 6.15
N GLU A 118 0.37 -21.24 7.38
CA GLU A 118 -0.33 -20.10 7.99
C GLU A 118 -0.04 -18.79 7.25
N LEU A 119 1.21 -18.55 6.82
CA LEU A 119 1.56 -17.33 6.08
C LEU A 119 0.74 -17.19 4.78
N ALA A 120 0.51 -18.28 4.04
CA ALA A 120 -0.33 -18.23 2.85
C ALA A 120 -1.76 -17.77 3.17
N VAL A 121 -2.34 -18.26 4.28
CA VAL A 121 -3.67 -17.83 4.74
C VAL A 121 -3.67 -16.35 5.11
N ARG A 122 -2.62 -15.87 5.79
CA ARG A 122 -2.49 -14.44 6.14
C ARG A 122 -2.36 -13.56 4.91
N VAL A 123 -1.60 -13.96 3.90
CA VAL A 123 -1.46 -13.23 2.63
C VAL A 123 -2.79 -13.15 1.89
N MET A 124 -3.54 -14.25 1.82
CA MET A 124 -4.89 -14.28 1.23
C MET A 124 -5.85 -13.30 1.94
N GLN A 125 -5.84 -13.32 3.28
CA GLN A 125 -6.65 -12.40 4.08
C GLN A 125 -6.21 -10.94 3.88
N LEU A 126 -4.90 -10.67 3.82
CA LEU A 126 -4.37 -9.34 3.58
C LEU A 126 -4.81 -8.83 2.21
N TYR A 127 -4.70 -9.65 1.16
CA TYR A 127 -5.16 -9.29 -0.18
C TYR A 127 -6.63 -8.86 -0.19
N ARG A 128 -7.50 -9.67 0.42
CA ARG A 128 -8.92 -9.38 0.53
C ARG A 128 -9.20 -8.09 1.28
N ALA A 129 -8.54 -7.88 2.41
CA ALA A 129 -8.71 -6.68 3.22
C ALA A 129 -8.21 -5.43 2.50
N THR A 130 -7.07 -5.51 1.81
CA THR A 130 -6.53 -4.44 0.97
C THR A 130 -7.52 -4.08 -0.14
N GLY A 131 -8.08 -5.07 -0.84
CA GLY A 131 -9.09 -4.83 -1.89
C GLY A 131 -10.35 -4.15 -1.34
N ALA A 132 -10.82 -4.58 -0.16
CA ALA A 132 -11.96 -3.93 0.50
C ALA A 132 -11.65 -2.47 0.89
N ALA A 133 -10.45 -2.20 1.42
CA ALA A 133 -10.05 -0.85 1.82
C ALA A 133 -9.81 0.10 0.63
N LEU A 134 -9.33 -0.41 -0.50
CA LEU A 134 -9.16 0.36 -1.75
C LEU A 134 -10.51 0.74 -2.38
N GLY A 135 -11.53 -0.12 -2.24
CA GLY A 135 -12.88 0.13 -2.72
C GLY A 135 -13.82 0.85 -1.75
N ASP A 136 -13.32 1.26 -0.58
CA ASP A 136 -14.12 1.92 0.46
C ASP A 136 -14.41 3.39 0.12
N GLU A 137 -15.68 3.77 0.12
CA GLU A 137 -16.14 5.16 -0.11
C GLU A 137 -15.63 6.15 0.95
N ALA A 138 -15.24 5.65 2.13
CA ALA A 138 -14.64 6.45 3.19
C ALA A 138 -13.12 6.64 3.05
N PHE A 139 -12.50 6.13 1.97
CA PHE A 139 -11.06 6.20 1.70
C PHE A 139 -10.23 5.55 2.82
N GLY A 140 -10.65 4.37 3.29
CA GLY A 140 -10.07 3.65 4.43
C GLY A 140 -8.71 3.01 4.20
N PHE A 141 -8.19 2.99 2.97
CA PHE A 141 -6.87 2.44 2.65
C PHE A 141 -5.75 3.15 3.42
N HIS A 142 -4.80 2.37 3.94
CA HIS A 142 -3.55 2.85 4.52
C HIS A 142 -2.42 1.88 4.17
N PRO A 143 -1.21 2.35 3.78
CA PRO A 143 -0.08 1.45 3.56
C PRO A 143 0.33 0.80 4.90
N LEU A 144 0.48 -0.53 4.90
CA LEU A 144 1.02 -1.29 6.02
C LEU A 144 2.51 -0.96 6.20
N LEU A 145 2.81 -0.16 7.21
CA LEU A 145 4.13 0.36 7.54
C LEU A 145 4.41 0.19 9.05
N PRO A 146 5.68 0.22 9.48
CA PRO A 146 6.01 0.24 10.90
C PRO A 146 5.41 1.45 11.62
N ASP A 147 5.10 1.27 12.90
CA ASP A 147 4.55 2.33 13.75
C ASP A 147 5.58 3.42 14.10
N ASP A 148 5.12 4.46 14.81
CA ASP A 148 5.94 5.60 15.24
C ASP A 148 6.94 5.26 16.36
N ALA A 149 6.91 4.04 16.92
CA ALA A 149 7.94 3.57 17.82
C ALA A 149 9.21 3.12 17.07
N THR A 150 9.10 2.93 15.75
CA THR A 150 10.23 2.61 14.87
C THR A 150 10.96 3.88 14.44
N ASP A 151 12.29 3.82 14.45
CA ASP A 151 13.18 4.89 14.03
C ASP A 151 12.86 5.41 12.60
N ILE A 152 12.86 6.74 12.42
CA ILE A 152 12.42 7.40 11.18
C ILE A 152 13.20 6.95 9.94
N GLN A 153 14.49 6.61 10.09
CA GLN A 153 15.29 6.08 8.98
C GLN A 153 14.79 4.69 8.56
N LEU A 154 14.38 3.84 9.50
CA LEU A 154 13.81 2.53 9.22
C LEU A 154 12.40 2.64 8.62
N ARG A 155 11.56 3.55 9.12
CA ARG A 155 10.23 3.82 8.56
C ARG A 155 10.33 4.33 7.12
N THR A 156 11.21 5.30 6.85
CA THR A 156 11.47 5.82 5.50
C THR A 156 11.95 4.73 4.55
N ARG A 157 12.87 3.85 4.99
CA ARG A 157 13.28 2.68 4.19
C ARG A 157 12.10 1.75 3.92
N SER A 158 11.27 1.47 4.93
CA SER A 158 10.11 0.58 4.77
C SER A 158 9.09 1.16 3.79
N LEU A 159 8.90 2.49 3.79
CA LEU A 159 8.07 3.21 2.82
C LEU A 159 8.63 3.11 1.39
N ALA A 160 9.94 3.30 1.22
CA ALA A 160 10.59 3.14 -0.08
C ALA A 160 10.42 1.71 -0.62
N GLN A 161 10.62 0.71 0.23
CA GLN A 161 10.40 -0.70 -0.10
C GLN A 161 8.93 -1.01 -0.43
N TRP A 162 7.99 -0.36 0.27
CA TRP A 162 6.56 -0.44 -0.05
C TRP A 162 6.29 0.06 -1.47
N CYS A 163 6.84 1.23 -1.83
CA CYS A 163 6.67 1.85 -3.14
C CYS A 163 7.30 1.00 -4.26
N GLU A 164 8.51 0.46 -4.03
CA GLU A 164 9.16 -0.46 -4.96
C GLU A 164 8.30 -1.70 -5.22
N ALA A 165 7.80 -2.33 -4.16
CA ALA A 165 6.97 -3.52 -4.28
C ALA A 165 5.60 -3.22 -4.90
N PHE A 166 5.03 -2.03 -4.65
CA PHE A 166 3.83 -1.57 -5.35
C PHE A 166 4.02 -1.52 -6.85
N LEU A 167 5.12 -0.92 -7.32
CA LEU A 167 5.45 -0.88 -8.74
C LEU A 167 5.70 -2.28 -9.33
N THR A 168 6.33 -3.18 -8.57
CA THR A 168 6.46 -4.60 -8.95
C THR A 168 5.09 -5.27 -9.09
N GLY A 169 4.16 -5.02 -8.16
CA GLY A 169 2.78 -5.49 -8.22
C GLY A 169 2.03 -4.95 -9.44
N ILE A 170 2.17 -3.65 -9.74
CA ILE A 170 1.61 -3.03 -10.95
C ILE A 170 2.16 -3.73 -12.20
N ALA A 171 3.48 -3.92 -12.29
CA ALA A 171 4.12 -4.55 -13.44
C ALA A 171 3.70 -6.01 -13.65
N HIS A 172 3.44 -6.73 -12.55
CA HIS A 172 2.98 -8.12 -12.60
C HIS A 172 1.48 -8.24 -12.93
N GLY A 173 0.65 -7.40 -12.32
CA GLY A 173 -0.81 -7.42 -12.48
C GLY A 173 -1.29 -6.77 -13.77
N ALA A 174 -0.50 -5.85 -14.34
CA ALA A 174 -0.84 -5.19 -15.58
C ALA A 174 -0.88 -6.19 -16.74
N SER A 175 -2.07 -6.42 -17.28
CA SER A 175 -2.18 -7.05 -18.60
C SER A 175 -1.52 -6.14 -19.66
N ALA A 176 -1.10 -6.71 -20.80
CA ALA A 176 -0.57 -5.94 -21.93
C ALA A 176 -1.52 -4.84 -22.48
N ALA A 177 -2.78 -4.78 -21.98
CA ALA A 177 -3.79 -3.79 -22.32
C ALA A 177 -3.97 -2.67 -21.28
N VAL A 178 -3.25 -2.70 -20.13
CA VAL A 178 -3.31 -1.62 -19.15
C VAL A 178 -2.65 -0.37 -19.74
N ASN A 179 -3.44 0.65 -19.98
CA ASN A 179 -3.00 1.94 -20.48
C ASN A 179 -3.41 3.04 -19.51
N TRP A 180 -2.49 3.39 -18.61
CA TRP A 180 -2.65 4.48 -17.67
C TRP A 180 -2.87 5.82 -18.37
N SER A 181 -3.76 6.62 -17.81
CA SER A 181 -3.98 8.02 -18.13
C SER A 181 -2.68 8.83 -17.91
N GLU A 182 -2.63 10.04 -18.47
CA GLU A 182 -1.50 10.95 -18.20
C GLU A 182 -1.29 11.15 -16.70
N GLN A 183 -2.38 11.39 -15.96
CA GLN A 183 -2.35 11.53 -14.50
C GLN A 183 -1.87 10.26 -13.80
N GLY A 184 -2.33 9.08 -14.23
CA GLY A 184 -1.90 7.81 -13.66
C GLY A 184 -0.41 7.56 -13.87
N ARG A 185 0.14 7.94 -15.03
CA ARG A 185 1.59 7.86 -15.30
C ARG A 185 2.40 8.80 -14.43
N GLU A 186 1.94 10.03 -14.22
CA GLU A 186 2.58 10.98 -13.30
C GLU A 186 2.61 10.43 -11.87
N ILE A 187 1.51 9.86 -11.39
CA ILE A 187 1.46 9.24 -10.06
C ILE A 187 2.46 8.08 -9.96
N LEU A 188 2.55 7.22 -10.98
CA LEU A 188 3.51 6.11 -10.99
C LEU A 188 4.97 6.61 -11.01
N GLU A 189 5.25 7.71 -11.71
CA GLU A 189 6.57 8.37 -11.70
C GLU A 189 6.91 8.93 -10.31
N ASP A 190 5.94 9.55 -9.62
CA ASP A 190 6.12 10.03 -8.25
C ASP A 190 6.37 8.89 -7.26
N ILE A 191 5.60 7.80 -7.34
CA ILE A 191 5.82 6.60 -6.52
C ILE A 191 7.21 6.00 -6.79
N ALA A 192 7.68 6.03 -8.05
CA ALA A 192 9.03 5.58 -8.39
C ALA A 192 10.11 6.49 -7.77
N ALA A 193 9.89 7.79 -7.67
CA ALA A 193 10.77 8.70 -6.94
C ALA A 193 10.76 8.40 -5.42
N MET A 194 9.59 8.12 -4.85
CA MET A 194 9.44 7.74 -3.44
C MET A 194 10.13 6.40 -3.11
N ALA A 195 10.20 5.48 -4.07
CA ALA A 195 10.96 4.23 -3.91
C ALA A 195 12.48 4.44 -3.74
N GLN A 196 12.98 5.66 -3.98
CA GLN A 196 14.36 6.06 -3.76
C GLN A 196 14.52 7.01 -2.56
N ALA A 197 13.49 7.13 -1.71
CA ALA A 197 13.51 8.03 -0.56
C ALA A 197 14.52 7.60 0.51
N GLU A 198 15.27 8.57 1.03
CA GLU A 198 16.20 8.44 2.14
C GLU A 198 16.06 9.69 3.03
N VAL A 199 16.33 9.55 4.34
CA VAL A 199 16.33 10.68 5.26
C VAL A 199 17.56 11.55 4.99
N GLY A 200 17.38 12.86 4.89
CA GLY A 200 18.48 13.78 4.64
C GLY A 200 19.50 13.81 5.79
N GLU A 201 20.80 13.83 5.46
CA GLU A 201 21.87 13.86 6.48
C GLU A 201 21.83 15.13 7.37
N GLU A 202 21.27 16.22 6.86
CA GLU A 202 21.16 17.51 7.55
C GLU A 202 19.76 17.79 8.12
N GLU A 203 18.80 16.89 7.90
CA GLU A 203 17.41 17.04 8.32
C GLU A 203 17.27 16.75 9.82
N SER A 204 16.54 17.60 10.54
CA SER A 204 16.21 17.30 11.94
C SER A 204 15.17 16.19 12.04
N GLU A 205 15.14 15.49 13.17
CA GLU A 205 14.19 14.39 13.40
C GLU A 205 12.72 14.85 13.26
N ASP A 206 12.38 16.01 13.83
CA ASP A 206 11.04 16.60 13.73
C ASP A 206 10.66 16.94 12.27
N GLU A 207 11.60 17.48 11.48
CA GLU A 207 11.37 17.77 10.06
C GLU A 207 11.19 16.49 9.22
N ALA A 208 11.96 15.44 9.52
CA ALA A 208 11.85 14.15 8.85
C ALA A 208 10.51 13.45 9.17
N GLU A 209 10.03 13.55 10.41
CA GLU A 209 8.72 13.02 10.83
C GLU A 209 7.57 13.74 10.12
N ASP A 210 7.60 15.07 10.06
CA ASP A 210 6.60 15.87 9.34
C ASP A 210 6.59 15.51 7.84
N SER A 211 7.77 15.46 7.21
CA SER A 211 7.92 15.07 5.80
C SER A 211 7.40 13.65 5.55
N TYR A 212 7.70 12.71 6.44
CA TYR A 212 7.24 11.33 6.32
C TYR A 212 5.71 11.23 6.34
N LEU A 213 5.04 11.92 7.27
CA LEU A 213 3.57 11.92 7.34
C LEU A 213 2.94 12.49 6.08
N GLU A 214 3.47 13.59 5.55
CA GLU A 214 2.98 14.18 4.29
C GLU A 214 3.12 13.20 3.10
N ILE A 215 4.26 12.52 3.02
CA ILE A 215 4.52 11.55 1.94
C ILE A 215 3.60 10.32 2.07
N VAL A 216 3.37 9.81 3.28
CA VAL A 216 2.46 8.69 3.51
C VAL A 216 1.02 9.05 3.15
N ASP A 217 0.57 10.26 3.50
CA ASP A 217 -0.76 10.74 3.13
C ASP A 217 -0.88 10.93 1.61
N TYR A 218 0.15 11.47 0.95
CA TYR A 218 0.19 11.54 -0.51
C TYR A 218 0.06 10.16 -1.14
N LEU A 219 0.88 9.20 -0.70
CA LEU A 219 0.88 7.83 -1.21
C LEU A 219 -0.49 7.17 -1.13
N ARG A 220 -1.18 7.36 -0.01
CA ARG A 220 -2.53 6.82 0.21
C ARG A 220 -3.51 7.27 -0.86
N PHE A 221 -3.57 8.57 -1.15
CA PHE A 221 -4.48 9.10 -2.17
C PHE A 221 -4.01 8.80 -3.60
N ALA A 222 -2.69 8.77 -3.83
CA ALA A 222 -2.10 8.33 -5.09
C ALA A 222 -2.54 6.90 -5.47
N VAL A 223 -2.44 5.97 -4.52
CA VAL A 223 -2.84 4.57 -4.72
C VAL A 223 -4.34 4.43 -4.95
N LEU A 224 -5.16 5.15 -4.17
CA LEU A 224 -6.62 5.18 -4.35
C LEU A 224 -6.99 5.69 -5.76
N ASN A 225 -6.34 6.74 -6.25
CA ASN A 225 -6.59 7.26 -7.59
C ASN A 225 -6.24 6.25 -8.69
N LEU A 226 -5.09 5.58 -8.58
CA LEU A 226 -4.70 4.54 -9.53
C LEU A 226 -5.69 3.37 -9.55
N TYR A 227 -6.15 2.93 -8.37
CA TYR A 227 -7.14 1.88 -8.26
C TYR A 227 -8.48 2.27 -8.90
N MET A 228 -8.96 3.50 -8.66
CA MET A 228 -10.23 3.98 -9.23
C MET A 228 -10.20 4.09 -10.75
N GLU A 229 -9.05 4.45 -11.34
CA GLU A 229 -8.89 4.52 -12.80
C GLU A 229 -9.23 3.18 -13.49
N HIS A 230 -8.92 2.06 -12.84
CA HIS A 230 -9.26 0.72 -13.32
C HIS A 230 -10.64 0.23 -12.89
N ALA A 231 -11.10 0.59 -11.68
CA ALA A 231 -12.42 0.22 -11.20
C ALA A 231 -13.55 0.86 -12.03
N GLU A 232 -13.34 2.06 -12.57
CA GLU A 232 -14.30 2.81 -13.38
C GLU A 232 -14.24 2.51 -14.88
N ALA A 233 -13.24 1.75 -15.35
CA ALA A 233 -13.20 1.32 -16.75
C ALA A 233 -14.49 0.53 -17.05
N PRO A 234 -15.32 0.96 -18.01
CA PRO A 234 -16.66 0.40 -18.18
C PRO A 234 -16.51 -1.09 -18.51
N GLN A 235 -16.87 -1.92 -17.54
CA GLN A 235 -17.22 -3.30 -17.83
C GLN A 235 -18.41 -3.21 -18.79
N ASP A 236 -18.16 -3.43 -20.09
CA ASP A 236 -19.22 -3.70 -21.07
C ASP A 236 -19.91 -5.01 -20.69
N ARG A 237 -20.69 -4.94 -19.60
CA ARG A 237 -21.64 -5.96 -19.20
C ARG A 237 -22.78 -5.83 -20.20
N GLY A 238 -22.61 -6.54 -21.32
CA GLY A 238 -23.45 -6.52 -22.51
C GLY A 238 -24.89 -6.11 -22.22
N ARG A 239 -25.19 -4.83 -22.43
CA ARG A 239 -26.56 -4.35 -22.53
C ARG A 239 -27.06 -4.77 -23.91
N PRO A 240 -27.97 -5.76 -24.03
CA PRO A 240 -28.56 -6.04 -25.33
C PRO A 240 -29.25 -4.77 -25.85
N PRO A 241 -29.14 -4.46 -27.16
CA PRO A 241 -29.73 -3.27 -27.72
C PRO A 241 -31.22 -3.28 -27.39
N ALA A 242 -31.70 -2.17 -26.79
CA ALA A 242 -33.10 -2.01 -26.47
C ALA A 242 -33.90 -2.15 -27.78
N GLY A 243 -34.64 -3.25 -27.89
CA GLY A 243 -35.49 -3.52 -29.03
C GLY A 243 -36.51 -2.39 -29.18
N THR A 244 -36.45 -1.70 -30.31
CA THR A 244 -37.48 -0.76 -30.74
C THR A 244 -38.77 -1.55 -30.92
N LEU A 245 -39.76 -1.33 -30.04
CA LEU A 245 -41.12 -1.82 -30.24
C LEU A 245 -41.73 -1.06 -31.43
N HIS A 246 -42.12 -1.82 -32.45
CA HIS A 246 -42.93 -1.36 -33.59
C HIS A 246 -44.41 -1.33 -33.23
#